data_AF-A0A3D0YUA3-F1
#
_entry.id   AF-A0A3D0YUA3-F1
#
_cell.length_a   1.000
_cell.length_b   1.000
_cell.length_c   1.000
_cell.angle_alpha   90.00
_cell.angle_beta   90.00
_cell.angle_gamma   90.00
#
_symmetry.space_group_name_H-M   'P 1'
#
loop_
_entity.id
_entity.type
_entity.pdbx_description
1 polymer ?
#
loop_
_entity_poly.entity_id
_entity_poly.type
_entity_poly.pdbx_seq_one_letter_code
_entity_poly.pdbx_strand_id
1 'polypeptide(L)'
;GRRPVLSLEERLELIRALKSVDEAVPGDAPGEWSIITRYQPNIICLGFDQSTDRPEIQQQISALPQTPKIIKLPRRNGKELSSSILRRRLLD
;
A
#
# COMPACT_ATOMS: atom_id res chain seq x y z
N GLY A 1 -7.02 -10.00 -9.55
CA GLY A 1 -6.45 -10.34 -8.22
C GLY A 1 -7.38 -11.31 -7.51
N ARG A 2 -6.86 -12.12 -6.57
CA ARG A 2 -7.71 -12.96 -5.70
C ARG A 2 -8.23 -12.12 -4.53
N ARG A 3 -9.43 -12.43 -4.04
CA ARG A 3 -9.95 -11.80 -2.83
C ARG A 3 -9.01 -12.09 -1.65
N PRO A 4 -8.69 -11.09 -0.81
CA PRO A 4 -7.92 -11.31 0.41
C PRO A 4 -8.59 -12.35 1.31
N VAL A 5 -7.78 -13.13 2.04
CA VAL A 5 -8.28 -14.08 3.06
C VAL A 5 -8.82 -13.34 4.28
N LEU A 6 -8.11 -12.29 4.71
CA LEU A 6 -8.49 -11.42 5.81
C LEU A 6 -9.34 -10.25 5.30
N SER A 7 -10.34 -9.88 6.09
CA SER A 7 -11.16 -8.67 5.90
C SER A 7 -10.32 -7.39 5.95
N LEU A 8 -10.91 -6.25 5.59
CA LEU A 8 -10.23 -4.97 5.71
C LEU A 8 -9.90 -4.63 7.17
N GLU A 9 -10.83 -4.90 8.08
CA GLU A 9 -10.70 -4.61 9.51
C GLU A 9 -9.58 -5.44 10.14
N GLU A 10 -9.56 -6.76 9.94
CA GLU A 10 -8.49 -7.63 10.44
C GLU A 10 -7.11 -7.22 9.91
N ARG A 11 -7.01 -6.88 8.61
CA ARG A 11 -5.75 -6.39 8.05
C ARG A 11 -5.32 -5.08 8.69
N LEU A 12 -6.26 -4.19 8.98
CA LEU A 12 -5.98 -2.90 9.58
C LEU A 12 -5.47 -3.05 11.02
N GLU A 13 -6.08 -3.93 11.81
CA GLU A 13 -5.62 -4.29 13.16
C GLU A 13 -4.20 -4.84 13.15
N LEU A 14 -3.90 -5.78 12.25
CA LEU A 14 -2.56 -6.35 12.11
C LEU A 14 -1.50 -5.29 11.79
N ILE A 15 -1.82 -4.34 10.91
CA ILE A 15 -0.89 -3.26 10.54
C ILE A 15 -0.72 -2.27 11.69
N ARG A 16 -1.80 -1.91 12.40
CA ARG A 16 -1.75 -1.01 13.58
C ARG A 16 -0.92 -1.57 14.73
N ALA A 17 -0.84 -2.90 14.85
CA ALA A 17 -0.05 -3.55 15.89
C ALA A 17 1.47 -3.50 15.65
N LEU A 18 1.93 -3.08 14.45
CA LEU A 18 3.35 -3.00 14.15
C LEU A 18 4.00 -1.79 14.84
N LYS A 19 5.09 -2.02 15.57
CA LYS A 19 5.85 -0.97 16.28
C LYS A 19 6.25 0.22 15.39
N SER A 20 6.50 -0.02 14.10
CA SER A 20 6.95 1.00 13.15
C SER A 20 5.82 1.79 12.49
N VAL A 21 4.56 1.57 12.91
CA VAL A 21 3.38 2.20 12.32
C VAL A 21 2.76 3.12 13.36
N ASP A 22 2.77 4.42 13.08
CA ASP A 22 2.09 5.41 13.93
C ASP A 22 0.57 5.44 13.64
N GLU A 23 0.21 5.36 12.36
CA GLU A 23 -1.18 5.39 11.91
C GLU A 23 -1.39 4.42 10.74
N ALA A 24 -2.52 3.72 10.76
CA ALA A 24 -3.01 2.98 9.61
C ALA A 24 -4.50 3.24 9.42
N VAL A 25 -4.87 3.49 8.16
CA VAL A 25 -6.19 3.92 7.76
C VAL A 25 -6.75 3.01 6.66
N PRO A 26 -8.07 2.86 6.56
CA PRO A 26 -8.69 2.21 5.42
C PRO A 26 -8.26 2.88 4.11
N GLY A 27 -7.78 2.09 3.16
CA GLY A 27 -7.49 2.58 1.81
C GLY A 27 -8.77 2.79 1.00
N ASP A 28 -8.63 3.49 -0.13
CA ASP A 28 -9.73 3.70 -1.07
C ASP A 28 -10.14 2.41 -1.80
N ALA A 29 -11.27 2.47 -2.51
CA ALA A 29 -11.67 1.42 -3.42
C ALA A 29 -10.66 1.23 -4.57
N PRO A 30 -10.58 0.05 -5.20
CA PRO A 30 -9.65 -0.18 -6.31
C PRO A 30 -9.84 0.84 -7.45
N GLY A 31 -8.77 1.55 -7.80
CA GLY A 31 -8.79 2.58 -8.84
C GLY A 31 -8.94 4.00 -8.31
N GLU A 32 -9.31 4.15 -7.03
CA GLU A 32 -9.36 5.44 -6.35
C GLU A 32 -8.08 5.68 -5.54
N TRP A 33 -7.71 6.94 -5.40
CA TRP A 33 -6.48 7.39 -4.74
C TRP A 33 -6.68 8.69 -3.94
N SER A 34 -7.92 8.94 -3.51
CA SER A 34 -8.32 10.12 -2.72
C SER A 34 -7.51 10.27 -1.42
N ILE A 35 -6.93 9.18 -0.92
CA ILE A 35 -6.06 9.15 0.25
C ILE A 35 -4.86 10.09 0.10
N ILE A 36 -4.33 10.26 -1.11
CA ILE A 36 -3.16 11.11 -1.38
C ILE A 36 -3.52 12.58 -1.12
N THR A 37 -4.66 13.05 -1.62
CA THR A 37 -5.13 14.43 -1.44
C THR A 37 -5.67 14.67 -0.03
N ARG A 38 -6.26 13.66 0.61
CA ARG A 38 -6.74 13.75 1.99
C ARG A 38 -5.60 13.93 3.00
N TYR A 39 -4.52 13.17 2.86
CA TYR A 39 -3.42 13.16 3.84
C TYR A 39 -2.22 14.04 3.43
N GLN A 40 -2.14 14.46 2.17
CA GLN A 40 -1.11 15.37 1.64
C GLN A 40 0.33 15.00 2.10
N PRO A 41 0.78 13.76 1.85
CA PRO A 41 2.08 13.31 2.35
C PRO A 41 3.22 14.10 1.70
N ASN A 42 4.32 14.28 2.43
CA ASN A 42 5.55 14.83 1.83
C ASN A 42 6.37 13.76 1.09
N ILE A 43 6.23 12.48 1.48
CA ILE A 43 6.96 11.35 0.91
C ILE A 43 5.98 10.18 0.71
N ILE A 44 6.01 9.55 -0.46
CA ILE A 44 5.26 8.35 -0.78
C ILE A 44 6.25 7.21 -1.07
N CYS A 45 6.19 6.14 -0.30
CA CYS A 45 6.98 4.93 -0.52
C CYS A 45 6.14 3.85 -1.19
N LEU A 46 6.67 3.22 -2.25
CA LEU A 46 5.99 2.16 -2.98
C LEU A 46 6.80 0.86 -2.94
N GLY A 47 6.10 -0.27 -2.93
CA GLY A 47 6.69 -1.59 -3.08
C GLY A 47 7.39 -1.77 -4.44
N PHE A 48 8.32 -2.71 -4.51
CA PHE A 48 9.11 -2.99 -5.73
C PHE A 48 8.23 -3.40 -6.94
N ASP A 49 7.08 -4.00 -6.69
CA ASP A 49 6.10 -4.47 -7.67
C ASP A 49 5.01 -3.44 -8.01
N GLN A 50 5.04 -2.26 -7.39
CA GLN A 50 4.08 -1.18 -7.63
C GLN A 50 4.62 -0.17 -8.66
N SER A 51 3.71 0.42 -9.44
CA SER A 51 4.02 1.43 -10.47
C SER A 51 3.50 2.80 -10.05
N THR A 52 4.33 3.82 -10.27
CA THR A 52 4.05 5.25 -10.12
C THR A 52 3.33 5.85 -11.31
N ASP A 53 3.39 5.20 -12.46
CA ASP A 53 2.98 5.78 -13.74
C ASP A 53 1.48 5.59 -13.98
N ARG A 54 0.73 5.37 -12.90
CA ARG A 54 -0.72 5.30 -12.93
C ARG A 54 -1.26 6.73 -13.10
N PRO A 55 -2.01 7.02 -14.16
CA PRO A 55 -2.52 8.36 -14.41
C PRO A 55 -3.37 8.89 -13.25
N GLU A 56 -4.07 8.00 -12.52
CA GLU A 56 -4.88 8.35 -11.37
C GLU A 56 -4.03 8.85 -10.19
N ILE A 57 -2.86 8.25 -9.97
CA ILE A 57 -1.92 8.70 -8.92
C ILE A 57 -1.34 10.06 -9.30
N GLN A 58 -0.90 10.22 -10.55
CA GLN A 58 -0.35 11.48 -11.06
C GLN A 58 -1.37 12.63 -10.96
N GLN A 59 -2.63 12.36 -11.27
CA GLN A 59 -3.70 13.33 -11.12
C GLN A 59 -3.83 13.79 -9.66
N GLN A 60 -3.87 12.88 -8.69
CA GLN A 60 -3.96 13.23 -7.27
C GLN A 60 -2.73 14.02 -6.79
N ILE A 61 -1.53 13.63 -7.24
CA ILE A 61 -0.28 14.32 -6.92
C ILE A 61 -0.26 15.74 -7.46
N SER A 62 -0.76 15.96 -8.68
CA SER A 62 -0.83 17.30 -9.30
C SER A 62 -1.79 18.25 -8.59
N ALA A 63 -2.78 17.71 -7.87
CA ALA A 63 -3.75 18.49 -7.10
C ALA A 63 -3.21 18.94 -5.71
N LEU A 64 -2.03 18.44 -5.31
CA LEU A 64 -1.42 18.82 -4.04
C LEU A 64 -0.72 20.19 -4.15
N PRO A 65 -0.75 21.01 -3.08
CA PRO A 65 0.02 22.26 -3.04
C PRO A 65 1.53 22.05 -3.21
N GLN A 66 2.03 20.88 -2.81
CA GLN A 66 3.43 20.48 -2.92
C GLN A 66 3.51 19.05 -3.44
N THR A 67 4.39 18.83 -4.43
CA THR A 67 4.60 17.49 -5.00
C THR A 67 5.37 16.60 -4.01
N PRO A 68 4.81 15.44 -3.58
CA PRO A 68 5.52 14.49 -2.74
C PRO A 68 6.75 13.90 -3.41
N LYS A 69 7.77 13.60 -2.61
CA LYS A 69 8.88 12.75 -3.05
C LYS A 69 8.42 11.31 -3.15
N ILE A 70 8.50 10.71 -4.34
CA ILE A 70 8.16 9.30 -4.53
C ILE A 70 9.43 8.44 -4.44
N ILE A 71 9.40 7.41 -3.60
CA ILE A 71 10.51 6.49 -3.40
C ILE A 71 10.04 5.06 -3.66
N LYS A 72 10.65 4.39 -4.62
CA LYS A 72 10.41 2.96 -4.85
C LYS A 72 11.36 2.13 -3.99
N LEU A 73 10.80 1.34 -3.08
CA LEU A 73 11.58 0.49 -2.21
C LEU A 73 12.13 -0.71 -2.99
N PRO A 74 13.39 -1.10 -2.74
CA PRO A 74 13.97 -2.26 -3.38
C PRO A 74 13.25 -3.52 -2.91
N ARG A 75 13.34 -4.58 -3.73
CA ARG A 75 12.84 -5.89 -3.34
C ARG A 75 13.64 -6.38 -2.12
N ARG A 76 12.94 -6.83 -1.08
CA ARG A 76 13.60 -7.39 0.11
C ARG A 76 14.29 -8.70 -0.23
N ASN A 77 15.59 -8.82 0.11
CA ASN A 77 16.35 -10.06 -0.05
C ASN A 77 15.90 -11.11 0.98
N GLY A 78 15.56 -12.34 0.55
CA GLY A 78 15.17 -13.45 1.42
C GLY A 78 14.12 -14.40 0.82
N LYS A 79 13.79 -15.51 1.52
CA LYS A 79 12.70 -16.42 1.13
C LYS A 79 11.41 -15.60 0.96
N GLU A 80 10.83 -15.67 -0.24
CA GLU A 80 9.58 -15.01 -0.57
C GLU A 80 8.46 -15.49 0.36
N LEU A 81 8.05 -14.65 1.31
CA LEU A 81 6.83 -14.84 2.09
C LEU A 81 5.81 -13.86 1.52
N SER A 82 5.16 -14.29 0.44
CA SER A 82 3.99 -13.60 -0.10
C SER A 82 2.70 -14.25 0.41
N SER A 83 1.60 -13.51 0.42
CA SER A 83 0.30 -14.07 0.79
C SER A 83 -0.10 -15.26 -0.10
N SER A 84 0.35 -15.28 -1.36
CA SER A 84 0.13 -16.41 -2.27
C SER A 84 0.87 -17.67 -1.80
N ILE A 85 2.13 -17.53 -1.38
CA ILE A 85 2.94 -18.65 -0.87
C ILE A 85 2.42 -19.15 0.48
N LEU A 86 2.03 -18.24 1.37
CA LEU A 86 1.45 -18.58 2.67
C LEU A 86 0.12 -19.32 2.50
N ARG A 87 -0.76 -18.83 1.62
CA ARG A 87 -2.04 -19.49 1.31
C ARG A 87 -1.83 -20.92 0.82
N ARG A 88 -0.94 -21.13 -0.15
CA ARG A 88 -0.61 -22.47 -0.68
C ARG A 88 0.00 -23.42 0.36
N ARG A 89 0.60 -22.89 1.43
CA ARG A 89 1.21 -23.73 2.48
C ARG A 89 0.26 -24.06 3.63
N LEU A 90 -0.75 -23.23 3.85
CA LEU A 90 -1.60 -23.28 5.04
C LEU A 90 -3.05 -23.66 4.72
N LEU A 91 -3.50 -23.44 3.49
CA LEU A 91 -4.90 -23.60 3.07
C LEU A 91 -5.09 -24.58 1.90
N ASP A 92 -4.02 -24.90 1.17
CA ASP A 92 -3.98 -25.95 0.15
C ASP A 92 -3.21 -27.16 0.72
#